data_AF-A0A840Z313-F1
#
_entry.id   AF-A0A840Z313-F1
#
_cell.length_a   1.000
_cell.length_b   1.000
_cell.length_c   1.000
_cell.angle_alpha   90.00
_cell.angle_beta   90.00
_cell.angle_gamma   90.00
#
_symmetry.space_group_name_H-M   'P 1'
#
loop_
_entity.id
_entity.type
_entity.pdbx_description
1 polymer ?
#
loop_
_entity_poly.entity_id
_entity_poly.type
_entity_poly.pdbx_seq_one_letter_code
_entity_poly.pdbx_strand_id
1 'polypeptide(L)'
;MEYRITCLGISGIAKIGEGFRAKSKPESKRVETELTMTETPAFQDLPPLSEHVTDYDEAHFVSYLRLLDAAAEGADWREVVRLVFGFDPADDPDAARAMHAAHLERARWMARSGYRQLIAKD
;
A
#
# COMPACT_ATOMS: atom_id res chain seq x y z
N MET A 1 -1.61 -4.99 24.45
CA MET A 1 -1.52 -5.87 23.27
C MET A 1 -0.91 -5.02 22.18
N GLU A 2 0.41 -5.01 22.08
CA GLU A 2 1.15 -4.14 21.16
C GLU A 2 1.33 -4.89 19.83
N TYR A 3 0.56 -4.53 18.82
CA TYR A 3 0.81 -5.00 17.47
C TYR A 3 1.92 -4.15 16.87
N ARG A 4 3.18 -4.59 17.05
CA ARG A 4 4.32 -4.08 16.28
C ARG A 4 4.33 -4.78 14.93
N ILE A 5 3.65 -4.19 13.95
CA ILE A 5 3.86 -4.55 12.55
C ILE A 5 5.17 -3.87 12.14
N THR A 6 6.25 -4.63 12.09
CA THR A 6 7.53 -4.12 11.58
C THR A 6 7.42 -3.89 10.08
N CYS A 7 7.55 -2.63 9.67
CA CYS A 7 7.82 -2.20 8.31
C CYS A 7 9.07 -2.91 7.77
N LEU A 8 8.89 -3.96 6.97
CA LEU A 8 9.89 -4.43 6.03
C LEU A 8 9.57 -3.79 4.69
N GLY A 9 10.40 -2.85 4.23
CA GLY A 9 10.19 -2.33 2.89
C GLY A 9 11.10 -1.25 2.34
N ILE A 10 11.78 -0.42 3.14
CA ILE A 10 12.70 0.59 2.58
C ILE A 10 13.91 0.85 3.49
N SER A 11 14.90 -0.05 3.47
CA SER A 11 16.24 0.32 3.94
C SER A 11 17.35 -0.51 3.29
N GLY A 12 18.12 0.17 2.44
CA GLY A 12 19.57 0.04 2.29
C GLY A 12 20.20 -1.33 2.00
N ILE A 13 20.84 -1.45 0.83
CA ILE A 13 21.95 -2.39 0.64
C ILE A 13 23.18 -1.66 0.09
N ALA A 14 24.10 -1.39 1.02
CA ALA A 14 25.49 -1.06 0.74
C ALA A 14 26.33 -2.34 0.53
N LYS A 15 27.35 -2.21 -0.31
CA LYS A 15 28.34 -3.23 -0.74
C LYS A 15 29.10 -3.92 0.40
N ILE A 16 29.34 -5.21 0.22
CA ILE A 16 30.57 -5.98 0.51
C ILE A 16 30.55 -7.19 -0.47
N GLY A 17 31.59 -7.65 -1.16
CA GLY A 17 32.99 -7.79 -0.79
C GLY A 17 33.33 -9.28 -0.70
N GLU A 18 33.79 -9.86 -1.82
CA GLU A 18 34.63 -11.07 -2.00
C GLU A 18 34.26 -12.44 -1.36
N GLY A 19 34.17 -13.45 -2.25
CA GLY A 19 34.87 -14.73 -2.06
C GLY A 19 34.22 -15.82 -1.20
N PHE A 20 33.11 -16.41 -1.65
CA PHE A 20 32.66 -17.72 -1.14
C PHE A 20 32.35 -18.69 -2.28
N ARG A 21 33.22 -19.69 -2.47
CA ARG A 21 33.05 -20.75 -3.47
C ARG A 21 31.97 -21.73 -3.00
N ALA A 22 30.74 -21.56 -3.46
CA ALA A 22 29.66 -22.51 -3.24
C ALA A 22 29.85 -23.77 -4.10
N LYS A 23 29.94 -24.94 -3.47
CA LYS A 23 29.72 -26.23 -4.14
C LYS A 23 28.21 -26.42 -4.32
N SER A 24 27.79 -26.80 -5.53
CA SER A 24 26.40 -27.07 -5.88
C SER A 24 25.82 -28.22 -5.05
N LYS A 25 24.68 -27.97 -4.41
CA LYS A 25 23.82 -28.98 -3.73
C LYS A 25 22.38 -28.85 -4.25
N PRO A 26 21.61 -29.94 -4.25
CA PRO A 26 20.61 -30.20 -5.28
C PRO A 26 19.27 -29.53 -5.01
N GLU A 27 18.56 -29.38 -6.12
CA GLU A 27 17.26 -28.74 -6.32
C GLU A 27 16.18 -29.33 -5.40
N SER A 28 15.96 -28.64 -4.28
CA SER A 28 14.81 -28.84 -3.41
C SER A 28 13.66 -28.05 -4.02
N LYS A 29 12.64 -28.76 -4.53
CA LYS A 29 11.38 -28.16 -4.95
C LYS A 29 10.75 -27.46 -3.75
N ARG A 30 11.05 -26.17 -3.60
CA ARG A 30 10.23 -25.27 -2.80
C ARG A 30 8.93 -25.13 -3.57
N VAL A 31 7.83 -25.55 -2.96
CA VAL A 31 6.53 -24.99 -3.31
C VAL A 31 6.63 -23.53 -2.86
N GLU A 32 7.11 -22.67 -3.75
CA GLU A 32 6.93 -21.24 -3.60
C GLU A 32 5.42 -21.06 -3.67
N THR A 33 4.81 -20.87 -2.50
CA THR A 33 3.46 -20.32 -2.44
C THR A 33 3.59 -18.94 -3.05
N GLU A 34 3.36 -18.88 -4.36
CA GLU A 34 3.24 -17.68 -5.15
C GLU A 34 2.04 -16.93 -4.58
N LEU A 35 2.29 -16.10 -3.57
CA LEU A 35 1.43 -14.97 -3.27
C LEU A 35 1.56 -14.08 -4.49
N THR A 36 0.78 -14.38 -5.54
CA THR A 36 0.55 -13.48 -6.65
C THR A 36 0.17 -12.17 -6.00
N MET A 37 1.10 -11.21 -5.97
CA MET A 37 0.83 -9.88 -5.49
C MET A 37 -0.20 -9.33 -6.47
N THR A 38 -1.47 -9.36 -6.08
CA THR A 38 -2.56 -8.80 -6.87
C THR A 38 -2.18 -7.35 -7.09
N GLU A 39 -1.79 -7.02 -8.32
CA GLU A 39 -1.40 -5.68 -8.70
C GLU A 39 -2.59 -4.78 -8.42
N THR A 40 -2.46 -3.87 -7.45
CA THR A 40 -3.53 -2.94 -7.12
C THR A 40 -3.74 -2.06 -8.35
N PRO A 41 -4.99 -1.91 -8.86
CA PRO A 41 -5.21 -1.07 -10.02
C PRO A 41 -4.72 0.36 -9.75
N ALA A 42 -4.45 1.07 -10.84
CA ALA A 42 -4.05 2.47 -10.76
C ALA A 42 -5.17 3.30 -10.13
N PHE A 43 -4.77 4.25 -9.27
CA PHE A 43 -5.69 5.19 -8.67
C PHE A 43 -6.23 6.19 -9.71
N GLN A 44 -7.48 6.58 -9.51
CA GLN A 44 -8.05 7.78 -10.13
C GLN A 44 -7.61 9.01 -9.33
N ASP A 45 -7.72 10.21 -9.93
CA ASP A 45 -7.34 11.46 -9.23
C ASP A 45 -8.16 11.69 -7.96
N LEU A 46 -9.43 11.27 -7.98
CA LEU A 46 -10.34 11.34 -6.85
C LEU A 46 -10.97 9.96 -6.58
N PRO A 47 -11.18 9.60 -5.31
CA PRO A 47 -11.92 8.40 -4.97
C PRO A 47 -13.42 8.59 -5.25
N PRO A 48 -14.19 7.49 -5.30
CA PRO A 48 -15.64 7.54 -5.44
C PRO A 48 -16.30 8.32 -4.31
N LEU A 49 -17.17 9.26 -4.68
CA LEU A 49 -18.08 9.97 -3.76
C LEU A 49 -19.38 9.18 -3.61
N SER A 50 -19.31 8.07 -2.87
CA SER A 50 -20.44 7.17 -2.64
C SER A 50 -20.68 6.91 -1.16
N GLU A 51 -21.94 6.80 -0.75
CA GLU A 51 -22.31 6.34 0.61
C GLU A 51 -22.19 4.82 0.77
N HIS A 52 -21.92 4.11 -0.32
CA HIS A 52 -21.70 2.67 -0.35
C HIS A 52 -20.27 2.33 -0.72
N VAL A 53 -19.81 1.17 -0.25
CA VAL A 53 -18.58 0.55 -0.73
C VAL A 53 -18.75 0.21 -2.20
N THR A 54 -17.75 0.52 -3.01
CA THR A 54 -17.74 0.28 -4.45
C THR A 54 -16.66 -0.74 -4.81
N ASP A 55 -16.72 -1.28 -6.02
CA ASP A 55 -15.66 -2.16 -6.55
C ASP A 55 -14.29 -1.47 -6.55
N TYR A 56 -14.25 -0.14 -6.70
CA TYR A 56 -13.02 0.64 -6.55
C TYR A 56 -12.46 0.53 -5.14
N ASP A 57 -13.31 0.64 -4.12
CA ASP A 57 -12.86 0.54 -2.73
C ASP A 57 -12.39 -0.89 -2.39
N GLU A 58 -13.07 -1.91 -2.91
CA GLU A 58 -12.65 -3.31 -2.76
C GLU A 58 -11.29 -3.54 -3.43
N ALA A 59 -11.10 -3.02 -4.64
CA ALA A 59 -9.85 -3.17 -5.39
C ALA A 59 -8.66 -2.44 -4.75
N HIS A 60 -8.90 -1.30 -4.09
CA HIS A 60 -7.84 -0.48 -3.46
C HIS A 60 -7.71 -0.71 -1.95
N PHE A 61 -8.36 -1.74 -1.39
CA PHE A 61 -8.44 -1.94 0.05
C PHE A 61 -7.06 -2.02 0.73
N VAL A 62 -6.11 -2.76 0.14
CA VAL A 62 -4.74 -2.88 0.67
C VAL A 62 -4.03 -1.52 0.67
N SER A 63 -4.20 -0.72 -0.39
CA SER A 63 -3.60 0.62 -0.46
C SER A 63 -4.23 1.58 0.53
N TYR A 64 -5.53 1.49 0.81
CA TYR A 64 -6.16 2.25 1.89
C TYR A 64 -5.57 1.93 3.26
N LEU A 65 -5.26 0.66 3.55
CA LEU A 65 -4.56 0.30 4.79
C LEU A 65 -3.18 0.96 4.87
N ARG A 66 -2.41 0.95 3.77
CA ARG A 66 -1.10 1.64 3.70
C ARG A 66 -1.23 3.15 3.93
N LEU A 67 -2.26 3.80 3.39
CA LEU A 67 -2.53 5.22 3.63
C LEU A 67 -2.84 5.51 5.11
N LEU A 68 -3.63 4.64 5.75
CA LEU A 68 -3.99 4.78 7.16
C LEU A 68 -2.79 4.59 8.07
N ASP A 69 -1.95 3.59 7.81
CA ASP A 69 -0.71 3.34 8.56
C ASP A 69 0.27 4.52 8.41
N ALA A 70 0.50 4.98 7.18
CA ALA A 70 1.36 6.14 6.93
C ALA A 70 0.86 7.41 7.64
N ALA A 71 -0.46 7.63 7.67
CA ALA A 71 -1.06 8.75 8.40
C ALA A 71 -0.93 8.60 9.92
N ALA A 72 -0.99 7.38 10.46
CA ALA A 72 -0.80 7.10 11.88
C ALA A 72 0.67 7.29 12.32
N GLU A 73 1.62 6.99 11.43
CA GLU A 73 3.06 7.19 11.64
C GLU A 73 3.50 8.64 11.40
N GLY A 74 2.63 9.49 10.85
CA GLY A 74 2.96 10.88 10.54
C GLY A 74 3.91 11.02 9.35
N ALA A 75 3.88 10.08 8.41
CA ALA A 75 4.71 10.10 7.21
C ALA A 75 4.46 11.36 6.35
N ASP A 76 5.48 11.80 5.59
CA ASP A 76 5.31 12.90 4.64
C ASP A 76 4.39 12.45 3.50
N TRP A 77 3.29 13.18 3.30
CA TRP A 77 2.32 12.94 2.24
C TRP A 77 2.97 12.85 0.85
N ARG A 78 4.09 13.54 0.61
CA ARG A 78 4.82 13.48 -0.68
C ARG A 78 5.45 12.12 -0.93
N GLU A 79 5.94 11.47 0.11
CA GLU A 79 6.49 10.12 0.02
C GLU A 79 5.37 9.11 -0.19
N VAL A 80 4.27 9.27 0.53
CA VAL A 80 3.06 8.48 0.33
C VAL A 80 2.57 8.58 -1.11
N VAL A 81 2.54 9.78 -1.70
CA VAL A 81 2.06 9.96 -3.08
C VAL A 81 2.95 9.25 -4.10
N ARG A 82 4.28 9.36 -3.96
CA ARG A 82 5.22 8.66 -4.83
C ARG A 82 5.11 7.15 -4.71
N LEU A 83 5.01 6.63 -3.48
CA LEU A 83 5.06 5.19 -3.23
C LEU A 83 3.71 4.48 -3.43
N VAL A 84 2.60 5.15 -3.12
CA VAL A 84 1.25 4.55 -3.17
C VAL A 84 0.52 4.89 -4.47
N PHE A 85 0.61 6.12 -4.96
CA PHE A 85 -0.07 6.55 -6.19
C PHE A 85 0.82 6.50 -7.43
N GLY A 86 2.15 6.35 -7.26
CA GLY A 86 3.09 6.40 -8.38
C GLY A 86 3.18 7.77 -9.05
N PHE A 87 2.73 8.82 -8.37
CA PHE A 87 2.72 10.20 -8.87
C PHE A 87 3.87 10.99 -8.25
N ASP A 88 4.58 11.82 -9.02
CA ASP A 88 5.62 12.70 -8.48
C ASP A 88 5.00 14.05 -8.04
N PRO A 89 5.00 14.38 -6.73
CA PRO A 89 4.51 15.66 -6.24
C PRO A 89 5.27 16.87 -6.77
N ALA A 90 6.45 16.70 -7.38
CA ALA A 90 7.16 17.79 -8.03
C ALA A 90 6.51 18.23 -9.34
N ASP A 91 5.78 17.34 -10.02
CA ASP A 91 5.14 17.62 -11.32
C ASP A 91 3.89 18.50 -11.14
N ASP A 92 3.05 18.16 -10.16
CA ASP A 92 1.90 18.98 -9.74
C ASP A 92 1.68 18.84 -8.22
N PRO A 93 2.26 19.74 -7.40
CA PRO A 93 2.18 19.65 -5.94
C PRO A 93 0.76 19.79 -5.40
N ASP A 94 -0.08 20.62 -6.04
CA ASP A 94 -1.42 20.90 -5.58
C ASP A 94 -2.35 19.73 -5.90
N ALA A 95 -2.28 19.18 -7.12
CA ALA A 95 -3.01 17.96 -7.48
C ALA A 95 -2.58 16.76 -6.63
N ALA A 96 -1.27 16.57 -6.43
CA ALA A 96 -0.74 15.50 -5.57
C ALA A 96 -1.29 15.58 -4.15
N ARG A 97 -1.32 16.79 -3.57
CA ARG A 97 -1.86 17.02 -2.23
C ARG A 97 -3.36 16.73 -2.17
N ALA A 98 -4.12 17.18 -3.17
CA ALA A 98 -5.56 16.95 -3.26
C ALA A 98 -5.88 15.46 -3.39
N MET A 99 -5.18 14.74 -4.29
CA MET A 99 -5.30 13.29 -4.48
C MET A 99 -5.02 12.56 -3.16
N HIS A 100 -3.91 12.87 -2.48
CA HIS A 100 -3.59 12.28 -1.18
C HIS A 100 -4.69 12.53 -0.14
N ALA A 101 -5.15 13.77 0.00
CA ALA A 101 -6.14 14.14 1.00
C ALA A 101 -7.48 13.43 0.76
N ALA A 102 -7.96 13.41 -0.48
CA ALA A 102 -9.22 12.79 -0.84
C ALA A 102 -9.20 11.27 -0.60
N HIS A 103 -8.14 10.58 -1.02
CA HIS A 103 -8.00 9.14 -0.81
C HIS A 103 -7.81 8.78 0.67
N LEU A 104 -7.07 9.58 1.44
CA LEU A 104 -6.95 9.36 2.88
C LEU A 104 -8.30 9.57 3.58
N GLU A 105 -9.09 10.54 3.16
CA GLU A 105 -10.45 10.73 3.68
C GLU A 105 -11.35 9.52 3.37
N ARG A 106 -11.30 9.01 2.13
CA ARG A 106 -12.03 7.81 1.73
C ARG A 106 -11.59 6.58 2.52
N ALA A 107 -10.28 6.37 2.68
CA ALA A 107 -9.73 5.28 3.50
C ALA A 107 -10.23 5.35 4.94
N ARG A 108 -10.28 6.55 5.52
CA ARG A 108 -10.83 6.76 6.86
C ARG A 108 -12.33 6.48 6.92
N TRP A 109 -13.10 6.81 5.89
CA TRP A 109 -14.51 6.44 5.80
C TRP A 109 -14.70 4.91 5.71
N MET A 110 -13.86 4.22 4.91
CA MET A 110 -13.85 2.76 4.84
C MET A 110 -13.62 2.14 6.22
N ALA A 111 -12.64 2.64 6.98
CA ALA A 111 -12.33 2.15 8.32
C ALA A 111 -13.43 2.46 9.36
N ARG A 112 -14.10 3.61 9.26
CA ARG A 112 -15.14 4.00 10.24
C ARG A 112 -16.50 3.40 9.95
N SER A 113 -16.87 3.26 8.67
CA SER A 113 -18.23 2.99 8.22
C SER A 113 -18.30 1.95 7.12
N GLY A 114 -17.47 2.07 6.08
CA GLY A 114 -17.54 1.20 4.90
C GLY A 114 -17.35 -0.29 5.20
N TYR A 115 -16.45 -0.65 6.11
CA TYR A 115 -16.21 -2.05 6.48
C TYR A 115 -17.47 -2.80 6.94
N ARG A 116 -18.44 -2.09 7.53
CA ARG A 116 -19.72 -2.70 7.98
C ARG A 116 -20.54 -3.23 6.81
N GLN A 117 -20.40 -2.63 5.63
CA GLN A 117 -21.10 -3.08 4.42
C GLN A 117 -20.43 -4.34 3.84
N LEU A 118 -19.12 -4.48 4.01
CA LEU A 118 -18.39 -5.68 3.57
C LEU A 118 -18.75 -6.92 4.38
N ILE A 119 -18.90 -6.78 5.71
CA ILE A 119 -19.30 -7.88 6.60
C ILE A 119 -20.80 -8.22 6.53
N ALA A 120 -21.62 -7.33 5.99
CA ALA A 120 -23.06 -7.53 5.84
C ALA A 120 -23.43 -8.15 4.47
N LYS A 121 -22.43 -8.40 3.60
CA LYS A 121 -22.60 -9.01 2.28
C LYS A 121 -22.78 -10.54 2.35
N ASP A 122 -22.78 -11.11 3.56
CA ASP A 122 -22.93 -12.54 3.87
C ASP A 122 -24.36 -12.93 4.29
#